data_AF-A0A0L8GHQ9-F1
#
_entry.id   AF-A0A0L8GHQ9-F1
#
_cell.length_a   1.000
_cell.length_b   1.000
_cell.length_c   1.000
_cell.angle_alpha   90.00
_cell.angle_beta   90.00
_cell.angle_gamma   90.00
#
_symmetry.space_group_name_H-M   'P 1'
#
loop_
_entity.id
_entity.type
_entity.pdbx_description
1 polymer ?
#
loop_
_entity_poly.entity_id
_entity_poly.type
_entity_poly.pdbx_seq_one_letter_code
_entity_poly.pdbx_strand_id
1 'polypeptide(L)'
;MTSFLCDHVEVVELPTNLRLLPEGHSDEREFANYLLGVGNGNISVEQSLDFVYTDLKYNFTNSVWFANRTIVTPINEAAQFVNDFLLNRIPGELKIYGILDTIDNETLYPIEFTNKLTPSGFPLHIFKRKEK
;
A
#
# COMPACT_ATOMS: atom_id res chain seq x y z
N MET A 1 10.04 -23.76 -8.78
CA MET A 1 10.47 -25.16 -8.76
C MET A 1 9.88 -25.76 -7.50
N THR A 2 8.79 -26.53 -7.62
CA THR A 2 8.20 -27.26 -6.48
C THR A 2 9.08 -28.48 -6.19
N SER A 3 9.20 -28.87 -4.93
CA SER A 3 10.00 -30.03 -4.51
C SER A 3 9.33 -31.32 -4.99
N PHE A 4 10.11 -32.37 -5.27
CA PHE A 4 9.61 -33.74 -5.53
C PHE A 4 8.74 -34.29 -4.40
N LEU A 5 8.86 -33.72 -3.20
CA LEU A 5 8.04 -34.06 -2.05
C LEU A 5 6.60 -33.51 -2.15
N CYS A 6 6.36 -32.44 -2.93
CA CYS A 6 5.03 -31.86 -3.09
C CYS A 6 4.05 -32.80 -3.80
N ASP A 7 4.54 -33.72 -4.63
CA ASP A 7 3.71 -34.70 -5.36
C ASP A 7 3.10 -35.77 -4.43
N HIS A 8 3.61 -35.89 -3.21
CA HIS A 8 3.20 -36.88 -2.22
C HIS A 8 2.40 -36.28 -1.07
N VAL A 9 2.03 -35.00 -1.15
CA VAL A 9 1.24 -34.31 -0.12
C VAL A 9 -0.22 -34.29 -0.55
N GLU A 10 -1.09 -34.83 0.30
CA GLU A 10 -2.54 -34.63 0.17
C GLU A 10 -2.88 -33.20 0.61
N VAL A 11 -3.36 -32.39 -0.33
CA VAL A 11 -3.85 -31.04 -0.04
C VAL A 11 -5.31 -31.16 0.38
N VAL A 12 -5.59 -30.83 1.65
CA VAL A 12 -6.95 -30.75 2.17
C VAL A 12 -7.35 -29.29 2.26
N GLU A 13 -8.44 -28.92 1.58
CA GLU A 13 -9.01 -27.58 1.65
C GLU A 13 -9.95 -27.46 2.86
N LEU A 14 -9.79 -26.38 3.62
CA LEU A 14 -10.69 -26.04 4.72
C LEU A 14 -11.73 -25.02 4.22
N PRO A 15 -13.01 -25.40 4.08
CA PRO A 15 -14.02 -24.52 3.49
C PRO A 15 -14.50 -23.42 4.45
N THR A 16 -14.16 -23.49 5.74
CA THR A 16 -14.65 -22.56 6.77
C THR A 16 -13.50 -21.83 7.45
N ASN A 17 -13.57 -20.50 7.47
CA ASN A 17 -12.62 -19.67 8.20
C ASN A 17 -12.92 -19.71 9.70
N LEU A 18 -12.07 -20.39 10.47
CA LEU A 18 -12.23 -20.58 11.91
C LEU A 18 -12.08 -19.28 12.74
N ARG A 19 -11.69 -18.15 12.13
CA ARG A 19 -11.68 -16.83 12.78
C ARG A 19 -13.07 -16.19 12.82
N LEU A 20 -14.05 -16.72 12.08
CA LEU A 20 -15.43 -16.27 12.10
C LEU A 20 -16.22 -17.00 13.19
N LEU A 21 -16.66 -16.25 14.21
CA LEU A 21 -17.58 -16.79 15.21
C LEU A 21 -18.98 -16.99 14.57
N PRO A 22 -19.69 -18.10 14.87
CA PRO A 22 -21.04 -18.34 14.36
C PRO A 22 -22.05 -17.23 14.71
N GLU A 23 -21.81 -16.54 15.83
CA GLU A 23 -22.58 -15.40 16.35
C GLU A 23 -21.89 -14.05 16.11
N GLY A 24 -20.84 -14.02 15.28
CA GLY A 24 -20.07 -12.81 15.00
C GLY A 24 -20.93 -11.67 14.45
N HIS A 25 -20.64 -10.44 14.87
CA HIS A 25 -21.30 -9.24 14.37
C HIS A 25 -21.12 -9.11 12.84
N SER A 26 -22.05 -8.41 12.18
CA SER A 26 -22.04 -8.20 10.71
C SER A 26 -20.66 -7.77 10.19
N ASP A 27 -19.97 -6.93 10.94
CA ASP A 27 -18.68 -6.33 10.61
C ASP A 27 -17.54 -7.36 10.56
N GLU A 28 -17.57 -8.38 11.42
CA GLU A 28 -16.55 -9.46 11.42
C GLU A 28 -16.68 -10.34 10.18
N ARG A 29 -17.93 -10.64 9.79
CA ARG A 29 -18.23 -11.43 8.59
C ARG A 29 -17.84 -10.68 7.32
N GLU A 30 -18.10 -9.39 7.26
CA GLU A 30 -17.66 -8.53 6.16
C GLU A 30 -16.13 -8.52 6.02
N PHE A 31 -15.42 -8.32 7.14
CA PHE A 31 -13.96 -8.30 7.13
C PHE A 31 -13.34 -9.64 6.71
N ALA A 32 -13.89 -10.78 7.14
CA ALA A 32 -13.38 -12.08 6.72
C ALA A 32 -13.64 -12.38 5.24
N ASN A 33 -14.80 -11.97 4.71
CA ASN A 33 -15.09 -12.10 3.28
C ASN A 33 -14.12 -11.24 2.45
N TYR A 34 -13.81 -10.04 2.94
CA TYR A 34 -12.76 -9.20 2.37
C TYR A 34 -11.40 -9.92 2.37
N LEU A 35 -10.96 -10.49 3.50
CA LEU A 35 -9.69 -11.24 3.56
C LEU A 35 -9.64 -12.43 2.60
N LEU A 36 -10.74 -13.16 2.42
CA LEU A 36 -10.84 -14.24 1.46
C LEU A 36 -10.71 -13.73 0.02
N GLY A 37 -11.37 -12.62 -0.31
CA GLY A 37 -11.26 -11.99 -1.61
C GLY A 37 -9.82 -11.53 -1.92
N VAL A 38 -9.13 -10.96 -0.93
CA VAL A 38 -7.70 -10.59 -1.04
C VAL A 38 -6.84 -11.83 -1.28
N GLY A 39 -7.01 -12.88 -0.46
CA GLY A 39 -6.21 -14.11 -0.56
C GLY A 39 -6.41 -14.86 -1.89
N ASN A 40 -7.61 -14.79 -2.46
CA ASN A 40 -7.94 -15.39 -3.75
C ASN A 40 -7.53 -14.53 -4.96
N GLY A 41 -7.00 -13.31 -4.73
CA GLY A 41 -6.67 -12.37 -5.80
C GLY A 41 -7.88 -11.76 -6.52
N ASN A 42 -9.07 -11.82 -5.90
CA ASN A 42 -10.31 -11.27 -6.44
C ASN A 42 -10.51 -9.79 -6.10
N ILE A 43 -9.70 -9.25 -5.20
CA ILE A 43 -9.76 -7.86 -4.75
C ILE A 43 -8.51 -7.14 -5.25
N SER A 44 -8.71 -6.04 -5.98
CA SER A 44 -7.62 -5.21 -6.46
C SER A 44 -7.01 -4.37 -5.33
N VAL A 45 -5.82 -3.81 -5.57
CA VAL A 45 -5.17 -2.92 -4.61
C VAL A 45 -6.04 -1.68 -4.35
N GLU A 46 -6.65 -1.12 -5.39
CA GLU A 46 -7.55 0.03 -5.29
C GLU A 46 -8.78 -0.27 -4.43
N GLN A 47 -9.41 -1.44 -4.64
CA GLN A 47 -10.54 -1.88 -3.82
C GLN A 47 -10.13 -2.08 -2.34
N SER A 48 -8.90 -2.56 -2.12
CA SER A 48 -8.34 -2.70 -0.77
C SER A 48 -8.11 -1.34 -0.10
N LEU A 49 -7.62 -0.36 -0.85
CA LEU A 49 -7.45 1.01 -0.35
C LEU A 49 -8.81 1.66 -0.03
N ASP A 50 -9.83 1.39 -0.83
CA ASP A 50 -11.19 1.90 -0.61
C ASP A 50 -11.82 1.31 0.65
N PHE A 51 -11.55 0.04 0.92
CA PHE A 51 -11.99 -0.63 2.13
C PHE A 51 -11.25 -0.15 3.39
N VAL A 52 -9.92 0.03 3.33
CA VAL A 52 -9.13 0.49 4.49
C VAL A 52 -9.39 1.96 4.80
N TYR A 53 -9.60 2.80 3.77
CA TYR A 53 -9.76 4.24 3.88
C TYR A 53 -11.17 4.73 3.52
N THR A 54 -12.22 3.96 3.80
CA THR A 54 -13.61 4.28 3.43
C THR A 54 -14.06 5.69 3.85
N ASP A 55 -13.63 6.15 5.04
CA ASP A 55 -13.97 7.46 5.59
C ASP A 55 -12.89 8.53 5.40
N LEU A 56 -12.02 8.37 4.39
CA LEU A 56 -10.91 9.29 4.12
C LEU A 56 -11.37 10.75 4.03
N LYS A 57 -12.49 11.01 3.34
CA LYS A 57 -13.05 12.35 3.15
C LYS A 57 -13.41 13.08 4.46
N TYR A 58 -13.65 12.33 5.54
CA TYR A 58 -13.97 12.90 6.85
C TYR A 58 -12.78 12.89 7.81
N ASN A 59 -11.82 11.99 7.60
CA ASN A 59 -10.71 11.76 8.53
C ASN A 59 -9.34 12.18 7.99
N PHE A 60 -9.25 12.80 6.81
CA PHE A 60 -7.96 13.17 6.21
C PHE A 60 -7.11 14.14 7.05
N THR A 61 -7.68 14.79 8.07
CA THR A 61 -6.96 15.63 9.05
C THR A 61 -6.65 14.92 10.37
N ASN A 62 -7.15 13.70 10.57
CA ASN A 62 -7.02 12.93 11.80
C ASN A 62 -5.80 12.01 11.75
N SER A 63 -4.69 12.46 12.34
CA SER A 63 -3.43 11.70 12.36
C SER A 63 -3.55 10.34 13.09
N VAL A 64 -4.33 10.27 14.16
CA VAL A 64 -4.56 9.03 14.93
C VAL A 64 -5.31 8.00 14.07
N TRP A 65 -6.26 8.45 13.27
CA TRP A 65 -7.01 7.58 12.36
C TRP A 65 -6.10 6.94 11.30
N PHE A 66 -5.16 7.70 10.73
CA PHE A 66 -4.14 7.16 9.82
C PHE A 66 -3.17 6.20 10.50
N ALA A 67 -2.70 6.52 11.71
CA ALA A 67 -1.74 5.68 12.43
C ALA A 67 -2.28 4.25 12.63
N ASN A 68 -3.57 4.13 12.94
CA ASN A 68 -4.26 2.85 13.10
C ASN A 68 -4.51 2.09 11.78
N ARG A 69 -4.17 2.67 10.63
CA ARG A 69 -4.42 2.14 9.26
C ARG A 69 -3.15 2.11 8.41
N THR A 70 -1.99 2.06 9.06
CA THR A 70 -0.68 2.05 8.39
C THR A 70 -0.58 0.89 7.39
N ILE A 71 -0.26 1.20 6.13
CA ILE A 71 0.04 0.20 5.10
C ILE A 71 1.56 0.04 5.01
N VAL A 72 2.01 -1.21 5.04
CA VAL A 72 3.41 -1.57 4.85
C VAL A 72 3.56 -2.23 3.49
N THR A 73 4.45 -1.70 2.65
CA THR A 73 4.80 -2.28 1.36
C THR A 73 6.24 -2.79 1.38
N PRO A 74 6.57 -3.83 0.58
CA PRO A 74 7.93 -4.35 0.51
C PRO A 74 8.89 -3.42 -0.27
N ILE A 75 8.37 -2.56 -1.16
CA ILE A 75 9.15 -1.66 -2.01
C ILE A 75 8.57 -0.25 -2.04
N ASN A 76 9.44 0.73 -2.34
CA ASN A 76 9.12 2.16 -2.41
C ASN A 76 8.13 2.49 -3.54
N GLU A 77 8.22 1.85 -4.70
CA GLU A 77 7.30 2.10 -5.83
C GLU A 77 5.85 1.77 -5.45
N ALA A 78 5.63 0.65 -4.74
CA ALA A 78 4.33 0.28 -4.23
C ALA A 78 3.82 1.27 -3.16
N ALA A 79 4.70 1.76 -2.28
CA ALA A 79 4.35 2.81 -1.33
C ALA A 79 3.95 4.11 -2.06
N GLN A 80 4.67 4.45 -3.13
CA GLN A 80 4.39 5.64 -3.94
C GLN A 80 3.05 5.54 -4.64
N PHE A 81 2.73 4.38 -5.22
CA PHE A 81 1.42 4.13 -5.82
C PHE A 81 0.28 4.35 -4.80
N VAL A 82 0.40 3.75 -3.61
CA VAL A 82 -0.59 3.92 -2.53
C VAL A 82 -0.72 5.39 -2.12
N ASN A 83 0.41 6.07 -1.91
CA ASN A 83 0.44 7.48 -1.52
C ASN A 83 -0.22 8.37 -2.59
N ASP A 84 0.13 8.19 -3.86
CA ASP A 84 -0.44 8.96 -4.97
C ASP A 84 -1.95 8.72 -5.11
N PHE A 85 -2.39 7.47 -4.97
CA PHE A 85 -3.80 7.10 -5.00
C PHE A 85 -4.60 7.82 -3.90
N LEU A 86 -4.11 7.81 -2.66
CA LEU A 86 -4.78 8.47 -1.53
C LEU A 86 -4.71 9.99 -1.64
N LEU A 87 -3.57 10.55 -2.03
CA LEU A 87 -3.39 11.99 -2.24
C LEU A 87 -4.38 12.53 -3.27
N ASN A 88 -4.66 11.80 -4.35
CA ASN A 88 -5.63 12.23 -5.36
C ASN A 88 -7.06 12.37 -4.80
N ARG A 89 -7.40 11.64 -3.74
CA ARG A 89 -8.73 11.65 -3.11
C ARG A 89 -8.90 12.69 -1.99
N ILE A 90 -7.79 13.20 -1.47
CA ILE A 90 -7.81 14.27 -0.47
C ILE A 90 -8.12 15.60 -1.17
N PRO A 91 -9.06 16.42 -0.69
CA PRO A 91 -9.28 17.75 -1.24
C PRO A 91 -8.10 18.67 -0.92
N GLY A 92 -7.77 19.60 -1.84
CA GLY A 92 -6.70 20.58 -1.65
C GLY A 92 -5.76 20.68 -2.84
N GLU A 93 -4.93 21.72 -2.82
CA GLU A 93 -3.95 21.99 -3.87
C GLU A 93 -2.75 21.05 -3.72
N LEU A 94 -2.36 20.40 -4.82
CA LEU A 94 -1.18 19.54 -4.87
C LEU A 94 0.08 20.40 -5.02
N LYS A 95 0.93 20.37 -4.01
CA LYS A 95 2.28 20.94 -4.04
C LYS A 95 3.29 19.84 -4.32
N ILE A 96 4.13 20.08 -5.31
CA ILE A 96 5.19 19.17 -5.75
C ILE A 96 6.52 19.83 -5.44
N TYR A 97 7.36 19.13 -4.68
CA TYR A 97 8.70 19.55 -4.31
C TYR A 97 9.69 18.61 -4.98
N GLY A 98 10.54 19.13 -5.86
CA GLY A 98 11.68 18.40 -6.40
C GLY A 98 12.87 18.54 -5.46
N ILE A 99 13.60 17.45 -5.23
CA ILE A 99 14.91 17.51 -4.57
C ILE A 99 15.88 18.18 -5.56
N LEU A 100 16.45 19.33 -5.17
CA LEU A 100 17.54 19.95 -5.92
C LEU A 100 18.81 19.17 -5.58
N ASP A 101 19.09 18.11 -6.34
CA ASP A 101 20.35 17.37 -6.25
C ASP A 101 21.48 18.22 -6.87
N THR A 102 21.93 19.27 -6.16
CA THR A 102 23.22 19.90 -6.46
C THR A 102 24.30 19.03 -5.83
N ILE A 103 24.69 17.97 -6.54
CA ILE A 103 25.86 17.19 -6.19
C ILE A 103 27.07 18.06 -6.51
N ASP A 104 27.84 18.44 -5.48
CA ASP A 104 29.11 19.20 -5.59
C ASP A 104 30.22 18.41 -6.34
N ASN A 105 29.86 17.29 -6.95
CA ASN A 105 30.68 16.40 -7.77
C ASN A 105 29.95 16.10 -9.08
N GLU A 106 29.87 17.09 -9.96
CA GLU A 106 29.37 16.97 -11.35
C GLU A 106 30.17 15.96 -12.21
N THR A 107 31.14 15.24 -11.65
CA THR A 107 32.16 14.48 -12.39
C THR A 107 32.05 12.96 -12.31
N LEU A 108 31.20 12.38 -11.44
CA LEU A 108 31.20 10.92 -11.22
C LEU A 108 30.03 10.18 -11.90
N TYR A 109 28.86 10.79 -12.06
CA TYR A 109 27.71 10.16 -12.74
C TYR A 109 26.82 11.20 -13.44
N PRO A 110 26.25 10.90 -14.62
CA PRO A 110 25.26 11.76 -15.26
C PRO A 110 24.04 11.94 -14.36
N ILE A 111 23.54 13.17 -14.26
CA ILE A 111 22.30 13.51 -13.51
C ILE A 111 21.10 12.65 -13.94
N GLU A 112 21.06 12.23 -15.20
CA GLU A 112 20.05 11.33 -15.78
C GLU A 112 20.06 9.93 -15.18
N PHE A 113 21.20 9.48 -14.65
CA PHE A 113 21.37 8.18 -14.00
C PHE A 113 21.02 8.28 -12.51
N THR A 114 21.49 9.35 -11.84
CA THR A 114 21.18 9.63 -10.44
C THR A 114 19.67 9.81 -10.21
N ASN A 115 18.98 10.56 -11.08
CA ASN A 115 17.54 10.85 -10.95
C ASN A 115 16.64 9.60 -11.13
N LYS A 116 17.19 8.49 -11.60
CA LYS A 116 16.46 7.21 -11.76
C LYS A 116 16.66 6.26 -10.58
N LEU A 117 17.60 6.55 -9.68
CA LEU A 117 17.87 5.70 -8.53
C LEU A 117 16.74 5.85 -7.51
N THR A 118 15.97 4.80 -7.31
CA THR A 118 14.95 4.71 -6.24
C THR A 118 15.30 3.58 -5.26
N PRO A 119 16.48 3.63 -4.61
CA PRO A 119 16.89 2.57 -3.71
C PRO A 119 15.92 2.43 -2.55
N SER A 120 15.63 1.19 -2.15
CA SER A 120 14.75 0.89 -1.02
C SER A 120 15.26 1.60 0.24
N GLY A 121 14.36 2.29 0.95
CA GLY A 121 14.70 3.03 2.16
C GLY A 121 15.19 4.48 1.97
N PHE A 122 15.32 4.98 0.73
CA PHE A 122 15.60 6.39 0.47
C PHE A 122 14.36 7.15 -0.02
N PRO A 123 14.20 8.45 0.34
CA PRO A 123 13.09 9.26 -0.15
C PRO A 123 13.18 9.46 -1.67
N LEU A 124 12.02 9.48 -2.32
CA LEU A 124 11.91 9.76 -3.75
C LEU A 124 12.34 11.20 -4.06
N HIS A 125 12.98 11.40 -5.22
CA HIS A 125 13.42 12.72 -5.73
C HIS A 125 12.28 13.74 -5.89
N ILE A 126 11.02 13.30 -5.81
CA ILE A 126 9.83 14.12 -5.92
C ILE A 126 8.93 13.85 -4.71
N PHE A 127 8.73 14.87 -3.88
CA PHE A 127 7.82 14.84 -2.75
C PHE A 127 6.52 15.57 -3.11
N LYS A 128 5.40 14.85 -3.04
CA LYS A 128 4.06 15.40 -3.30
C LYS A 128 3.31 15.56 -2.00
N ARG A 129 2.70 16.73 -1.79
CA ARG A 129 1.90 17.04 -0.60
C ARG A 129 0.67 17.82 -1.00
N LYS A 130 -0.47 17.53 -0.36
CA LYS A 130 -1.62 18.44 -0.37
C LYS A 130 -1.62 19.30 0.89
N GLU A 131 -1.76 20.60 0.69
CA GLU A 131 -1.97 21.55 1.78
C GLU A 131 -3.43 22.00 1.83
N LYS A 132 -3.84 22.46 3.01
CA LYS A 132 -5.14 23.04 3.28
C LYS A 132 -5.21 24.48 2.76
#